data_AF-A0A1Y5DNU8-F1
#
_entry.id   AF-A0A1Y5DNU8-F1
#
_cell.length_a   1.000
_cell.length_b   1.000
_cell.length_c   1.000
_cell.angle_alpha   90.00
_cell.angle_beta   90.00
_cell.angle_gamma   90.00
#
_symmetry.space_group_name_H-M   'P 1'
#
loop_
_entity.id
_entity.type
_entity.pdbx_description
1 polymer ?
#
loop_
_entity_poly.entity_id
_entity_poly.type
_entity_poly.pdbx_seq_one_letter_code
_entity_poly.pdbx_strand_id
1 'polypeptide(L)'
;MDKDLIGEAIKSLELIDIHLYSTSISRFEEINSDNYPEGMAQQNKISIKAEFLEKEEDSDGSALIHAKIEFGLRFVEENEESEINTLAEIEACFIVKYHQSQEISEEAINEFMEFNVVHNAWPFWREHAFRSAAQAKLPTPMISLFKPASE
;
A
#
# COMPACT_ATOMS: atom_id res chain seq x y z
N MET A 1 2.90 6.89 16.71
CA MET A 1 1.74 6.06 17.07
C MET A 1 1.10 6.57 18.35
N ASP A 2 0.29 7.61 18.22
CA ASP A 2 -0.58 8.09 19.29
C ASP A 2 -1.85 7.21 19.34
N LYS A 3 -1.94 6.39 20.41
CA LYS A 3 -3.03 5.42 20.57
C LYS A 3 -4.37 6.09 20.86
N ASP A 4 -4.38 7.28 21.45
CA ASP A 4 -5.60 7.97 21.81
C ASP A 4 -6.23 8.59 20.55
N LEU A 5 -5.40 9.21 19.71
CA LEU A 5 -5.80 9.73 18.39
C LEU A 5 -6.31 8.61 17.46
N ILE A 6 -5.60 7.48 17.39
CA ILE A 6 -6.07 6.31 16.62
C ILE A 6 -7.39 5.78 17.18
N GLY A 7 -7.54 5.77 18.52
CA GLY A 7 -8.76 5.32 19.19
C GLY A 7 -9.97 6.21 18.90
N GLU A 8 -9.78 7.51 18.77
CA GLU A 8 -10.81 8.47 18.33
C GLU A 8 -11.23 8.19 16.88
N ALA A 9 -10.26 8.01 15.98
CA ALA A 9 -10.50 7.74 14.58
C ALA A 9 -11.24 6.41 14.37
N ILE A 10 -10.83 5.33 15.04
CA ILE A 10 -11.46 3.99 14.92
C ILE A 10 -12.94 4.03 15.32
N LYS A 11 -13.34 4.86 16.29
CA LYS A 11 -14.75 4.97 16.71
C LYS A 11 -15.63 5.68 15.69
N SER A 12 -15.01 6.46 14.81
CA SER A 12 -15.69 7.43 13.94
C SER A 12 -15.57 7.08 12.46
N LEU A 13 -14.64 6.19 12.12
CA LEU A 13 -14.35 5.76 10.75
C LEU A 13 -14.77 4.31 10.54
N GLU A 14 -15.64 4.11 9.55
CA GLU A 14 -16.06 2.79 9.12
C GLU A 14 -15.48 2.50 7.73
N LEU A 15 -14.82 1.34 7.57
CA LEU A 15 -14.28 0.90 6.29
C LEU A 15 -15.45 0.53 5.35
N ILE A 16 -15.57 1.22 4.23
CA ILE A 16 -16.61 0.97 3.23
C ILE A 16 -16.10 0.00 2.15
N ASP A 17 -14.91 0.28 1.62
CA ASP A 17 -14.43 -0.37 0.40
C ASP A 17 -12.90 -0.30 0.29
N ILE A 18 -12.33 -1.32 -0.36
CA ILE A 18 -10.94 -1.38 -0.79
C ILE A 18 -10.91 -1.90 -2.21
N HIS A 19 -10.44 -1.09 -3.15
CA HIS A 19 -10.33 -1.51 -4.54
C HIS A 19 -9.01 -1.07 -5.17
N LEU A 20 -8.61 -1.83 -6.18
CA LEU A 20 -7.46 -1.52 -7.03
C LEU A 20 -7.83 -0.36 -7.97
N TYR A 21 -7.08 0.73 -7.87
CA TYR A 21 -7.23 1.92 -8.71
C TYR A 21 -6.39 1.85 -9.98
N SER A 22 -5.13 1.45 -9.85
CA SER A 22 -4.22 1.24 -10.97
C SER A 22 -3.18 0.19 -10.64
N THR A 23 -2.59 -0.42 -11.67
CA THR A 23 -1.45 -1.32 -11.52
C THR A 23 -0.58 -1.30 -12.77
N SER A 24 0.71 -1.54 -12.58
CA SER A 24 1.68 -1.76 -13.64
C SER A 24 2.55 -2.98 -13.30
N ILE A 25 2.95 -3.68 -14.35
CA ILE A 25 3.99 -4.71 -14.29
C ILE A 25 4.97 -4.38 -15.41
N SER A 26 6.22 -4.10 -15.05
CA SER A 26 7.28 -3.81 -16.02
C SER A 26 8.37 -4.87 -15.91
N ARG A 27 8.84 -5.35 -17.06
CA ARG A 27 9.96 -6.29 -17.19
C ARG A 27 11.04 -5.61 -18.01
N PHE A 28 12.21 -5.44 -17.42
CA PHE A 28 13.36 -4.82 -18.06
C PHE A 28 14.36 -5.87 -18.53
N GLU A 29 14.50 -6.95 -17.75
CA GLU A 29 15.35 -8.10 -18.06
C GLU A 29 14.55 -9.41 -18.03
N GLU A 30 15.01 -10.42 -18.77
CA GLU A 30 14.31 -11.70 -18.89
C GLU A 30 14.56 -12.61 -17.67
N ILE A 31 13.86 -12.30 -16.58
CA ILE A 31 13.84 -13.09 -15.35
C ILE A 31 12.54 -13.90 -15.23
N ASN A 32 12.61 -15.11 -14.69
CA ASN A 32 11.39 -15.88 -14.45
C ASN A 32 11.51 -16.80 -13.24
N SER A 33 10.39 -17.41 -12.85
CA SER A 33 10.35 -18.34 -11.71
C SER A 33 11.23 -19.59 -11.85
N ASP A 34 11.77 -19.86 -13.03
CA ASP A 34 12.67 -20.99 -13.30
C ASP A 34 14.13 -20.52 -13.49
N ASN A 35 14.36 -19.21 -13.58
CA ASN A 35 15.64 -18.58 -13.88
C ASN A 35 15.84 -17.33 -13.01
N TYR A 36 16.50 -17.54 -11.87
CA TYR A 36 16.85 -16.49 -10.90
C TYR A 36 18.31 -16.07 -11.10
N PRO A 37 18.61 -14.80 -11.40
CA PRO A 37 19.98 -14.30 -11.40
C PRO A 37 20.63 -14.47 -10.02
N GLU A 38 21.93 -14.80 -10.01
CA GLU A 38 22.71 -14.90 -8.78
C GLU A 38 22.90 -13.49 -8.18
N GLY A 39 22.59 -13.30 -6.90
CA GLY A 39 22.65 -11.98 -6.27
C GLY A 39 21.37 -11.13 -6.42
N MET A 40 20.33 -11.66 -7.06
CA MET A 40 19.02 -10.99 -7.13
C MET A 40 18.45 -10.72 -5.73
N ALA A 41 18.02 -9.48 -5.51
CA ALA A 41 17.34 -9.03 -4.30
C ALA A 41 15.94 -8.46 -4.61
N GLN A 42 15.14 -8.24 -3.56
CA GLN A 42 13.84 -7.57 -3.66
C GLN A 42 13.83 -6.31 -2.79
N GLN A 43 13.29 -5.23 -3.33
CA GLN A 43 13.02 -4.00 -2.58
C GLN A 43 11.54 -3.69 -2.63
N ASN A 44 10.94 -3.41 -1.47
CA ASN A 44 9.54 -3.03 -1.34
C ASN A 44 9.41 -1.52 -1.16
N LYS A 45 8.35 -0.94 -1.69
CA LYS A 45 7.99 0.48 -1.60
C LYS A 45 6.55 0.59 -1.11
N ILE A 46 6.34 1.50 -0.16
CA ILE A 46 5.01 1.89 0.31
C ILE A 46 5.00 3.41 0.33
N SER A 47 4.00 4.01 -0.31
CA SER A 47 3.74 5.45 -0.28
C SER A 47 2.25 5.66 0.01
N ILE A 48 1.93 6.57 0.90
CA ILE A 48 0.57 6.83 1.36
C ILE A 48 0.26 8.28 1.06
N LYS A 49 -0.87 8.52 0.39
CA LYS A 49 -1.40 9.85 0.17
C LYS A 49 -2.88 9.84 0.53
N ALA A 50 -3.23 10.51 1.62
CA ALA A 50 -4.64 10.72 1.96
C ALA A 50 -5.20 11.86 1.07
N GLU A 51 -6.36 11.63 0.46
CA GLU A 51 -7.10 12.66 -0.28
C GLU A 51 -8.54 12.73 0.27
N PHE A 52 -8.92 13.90 0.78
CA PHE A 52 -10.30 14.16 1.20
C PHE A 52 -11.11 14.50 -0.04
N LEU A 53 -11.99 13.58 -0.45
CA LEU A 53 -12.69 13.75 -1.72
C LEU A 53 -14.05 14.43 -1.55
N GLU A 54 -14.85 14.17 -0.51
CA GLU A 54 -16.18 14.77 -0.40
C GLU A 54 -16.60 14.97 1.07
N LYS A 55 -16.70 16.24 1.50
CA LYS A 55 -17.65 16.64 2.56
C LYS A 55 -18.95 16.91 1.82
N GLU A 56 -19.89 15.97 1.78
CA GLU A 56 -21.28 16.37 1.55
C GLU A 56 -21.65 17.24 2.76
N GLU A 57 -21.95 18.53 2.53
CA GLU A 57 -22.48 19.43 3.57
C GLU A 57 -23.90 18.98 3.94
N ASP A 58 -24.04 17.80 4.52
CA ASP A 58 -25.21 17.45 5.30
C ASP A 58 -25.00 17.90 6.74
N SER A 59 -26.10 18.37 7.33
CA SER A 59 -26.23 18.99 8.67
C SER A 59 -25.63 18.18 9.84
N ASP A 60 -25.21 16.93 9.60
CA ASP A 60 -24.83 15.96 10.65
C ASP A 60 -23.32 15.71 10.77
N GLY A 61 -22.48 16.35 9.94
CA GLY A 61 -21.01 16.27 10.06
C GLY A 61 -20.40 14.96 9.54
N SER A 62 -21.11 14.23 8.68
CA SER A 62 -20.60 13.05 7.98
C SER A 62 -19.71 13.40 6.79
N ALA A 63 -18.70 12.60 6.50
CA ALA A 63 -17.82 12.80 5.34
C ALA A 63 -17.31 11.47 4.75
N LEU A 64 -16.88 11.51 3.49
CA LEU A 64 -16.20 10.39 2.83
C LEU A 64 -14.70 10.68 2.71
N ILE A 65 -13.90 9.77 3.24
CA ILE A 65 -12.44 9.85 3.18
C ILE A 65 -11.90 8.78 2.23
N HIS A 66 -11.08 9.19 1.27
CA HIS A 66 -10.45 8.31 0.30
C HIS A 66 -8.93 8.31 0.51
N ALA A 67 -8.40 7.24 1.09
CA ALA A 67 -6.96 7.09 1.22
C ALA A 67 -6.41 6.41 -0.03
N LYS A 68 -5.46 7.06 -0.70
CA LYS A 68 -4.73 6.49 -1.83
C LYS A 68 -3.42 5.90 -1.34
N ILE A 69 -3.24 4.59 -1.51
CA ILE A 69 -2.02 3.90 -1.13
C ILE A 69 -1.36 3.32 -2.37
N GLU A 70 -0.08 3.59 -2.52
CA GLU A 70 0.77 3.04 -3.56
C GLU A 70 1.71 2.00 -2.94
N PHE A 71 1.59 0.77 -3.42
CA PHE A 71 2.50 -0.30 -3.12
C PHE A 71 3.35 -0.60 -4.34
N GLY A 72 4.61 -0.94 -4.09
CA GLY A 72 5.53 -1.36 -5.12
C GLY A 72 6.46 -2.44 -4.61
N LEU A 73 6.86 -3.32 -5.50
CA LEU A 73 8.04 -4.15 -5.31
C LEU A 73 8.84 -4.16 -6.60
N ARG A 74 10.16 -4.20 -6.46
CA ARG A 74 11.08 -4.39 -7.57
C ARG A 74 12.08 -5.48 -7.26
N PHE A 75 12.39 -6.24 -8.29
CA PHE A 75 13.48 -7.19 -8.31
C PHE A 75 14.71 -6.48 -8.86
N VAL A 76 15.81 -6.55 -8.12
CA VAL A 76 17.02 -5.80 -8.43
C VAL A 76 18.24 -6.70 -8.36
N GLU A 77 19.29 -6.28 -9.03
CA GLU A 77 20.63 -6.86 -8.95
C GLU A 77 21.63 -5.72 -8.72
N GLU A 78 22.61 -5.96 -7.85
CA GLU A 78 23.71 -5.02 -7.65
C GLU A 78 24.84 -5.41 -8.61
N ASN A 79 25.26 -4.48 -9.46
CA ASN A 79 26.37 -4.73 -10.38
C ASN A 79 27.74 -4.57 -9.66
N GLU A 80 28.84 -4.86 -10.36
CA GLU A 80 30.21 -4.77 -9.82
C GLU A 80 30.59 -3.35 -9.36
N GLU A 81 29.86 -2.32 -9.80
CA GLU A 81 30.05 -0.91 -9.44
C GLU A 81 29.12 -0.45 -8.30
N SER A 82 28.41 -1.39 -7.65
CA SER A 82 27.41 -1.11 -6.62
C SER A 82 26.20 -0.28 -7.11
N GLU A 83 25.93 -0.28 -8.42
CA GLU A 83 24.70 0.30 -8.96
C GLU A 83 23.56 -0.72 -8.93
N ILE A 84 22.38 -0.25 -8.56
CA ILE A 84 21.17 -1.09 -8.47
C ILE A 84 20.50 -1.13 -9.85
N ASN A 85 20.60 -2.26 -10.53
CA ASN A 85 19.86 -2.55 -11.75
C ASN A 85 18.46 -3.08 -11.42
N THR A 86 17.41 -2.54 -12.05
CA THR A 86 16.04 -3.03 -11.85
C THR A 86 15.67 -4.03 -12.94
N LEU A 87 15.40 -5.27 -12.54
CA LEU A 87 15.12 -6.38 -13.45
C LEU A 87 13.64 -6.43 -13.85
N ALA A 88 12.76 -6.24 -12.87
CA ALA A 88 11.32 -6.15 -13.05
C ALA A 88 10.67 -5.46 -11.84
N GLU A 89 9.48 -4.91 -12.03
CA GLU A 89 8.72 -4.25 -10.97
C GLU A 89 7.22 -4.51 -11.11
N ILE A 90 6.54 -4.46 -9.96
CA ILE A 90 5.09 -4.51 -9.84
C ILE A 90 4.70 -3.31 -8.97
N GLU A 91 3.86 -2.43 -9.49
CA GLU A 91 3.26 -1.34 -8.73
C GLU A 91 1.74 -1.46 -8.76
N ALA A 92 1.11 -1.08 -7.65
CA ALA A 92 -0.33 -1.06 -7.52
C ALA A 92 -0.75 0.12 -6.64
N CYS A 93 -1.79 0.81 -7.08
CA CYS A 93 -2.45 1.83 -6.30
C CYS A 93 -3.81 1.31 -5.85
N PHE A 94 -4.10 1.42 -4.56
CA PHE A 94 -5.40 1.11 -3.97
C PHE A 94 -6.05 2.37 -3.44
N ILE A 95 -7.38 2.45 -3.58
CA ILE A 95 -8.19 3.39 -2.81
C ILE A 95 -8.86 2.63 -1.68
N VAL A 96 -8.72 3.17 -0.47
CA VAL A 96 -9.41 2.70 0.74
C VAL A 96 -10.42 3.77 1.13
N LYS A 97 -11.69 3.42 1.15
CA LYS A 97 -12.79 4.35 1.44
C LYS A 97 -13.28 4.18 2.87
N TYR A 98 -13.42 5.29 3.57
CA TYR A 98 -14.00 5.34 4.91
C TYR A 98 -15.19 6.28 4.95
N HIS A 99 -16.22 5.86 5.68
CA HIS A 99 -17.31 6.72 6.09
C HIS A 99 -16.97 7.29 7.45
N GLN A 100 -16.99 8.61 7.57
CA GLN A 100 -16.83 9.32 8.83
C GLN A 100 -18.21 9.64 9.39
N SER A 101 -18.55 9.07 10.55
CA SER A 101 -19.86 9.27 11.18
C SER A 101 -19.94 10.53 12.05
N GLN A 102 -18.80 11.08 12.45
CA GLN A 102 -18.71 12.26 13.31
C GLN A 102 -17.40 13.02 13.03
N GLU A 103 -17.41 14.34 13.21
CA GLU A 103 -16.22 15.16 13.05
C GLU A 103 -15.12 14.76 14.06
N ILE A 104 -13.91 14.53 13.56
CA ILE A 104 -12.72 14.18 14.34
C ILE A 104 -11.55 15.08 13.91
N SER A 105 -10.55 15.20 14.78
CA SER A 105 -9.38 16.04 14.50
C SER A 105 -8.60 15.57 13.26
N GLU A 106 -8.00 16.51 12.52
CA GLU A 106 -7.13 16.18 11.39
C GLU A 106 -5.91 15.36 11.84
N GLU A 107 -5.42 15.60 13.06
CA GLU A 107 -4.36 14.83 13.69
C GLU A 107 -4.76 13.37 13.90
N ALA A 108 -5.99 13.11 14.38
CA ALA A 108 -6.50 11.74 14.52
C ALA A 108 -6.63 11.03 13.17
N ILE A 109 -7.08 11.75 12.14
CA ILE A 109 -7.16 11.21 10.79
C ILE A 109 -5.76 10.87 10.27
N ASN A 110 -4.80 11.79 10.37
CA ASN A 110 -3.44 11.57 9.89
C ASN A 110 -2.77 10.37 10.57
N GLU A 111 -2.89 10.26 11.90
CA GLU A 111 -2.34 9.12 12.64
C GLU A 111 -3.02 7.79 12.23
N PHE A 112 -4.33 7.80 12.00
CA PHE A 112 -5.04 6.63 11.47
C PHE A 112 -4.60 6.27 10.04
N MET A 113 -4.37 7.27 9.19
CA MET A 113 -3.98 7.08 7.78
C MET A 113 -2.61 6.41 7.65
N GLU A 114 -1.65 6.79 8.50
CA GLU A 114 -0.30 6.21 8.46
C GLU A 114 -0.27 4.72 8.80
N PHE A 115 -1.12 4.28 9.73
CA PHE A 115 -1.05 2.91 10.27
C PHE A 115 -2.22 2.04 9.84
N ASN A 116 -3.44 2.45 10.13
CA ASN A 116 -4.63 1.61 9.99
C ASN A 116 -4.97 1.37 8.53
N VAL A 117 -4.82 2.39 7.69
CA VAL A 117 -5.15 2.28 6.26
C VAL A 117 -4.20 1.34 5.54
N VAL A 118 -2.89 1.47 5.79
CA VAL A 118 -1.89 0.55 5.23
C VAL A 118 -2.16 -0.87 5.70
N HIS A 119 -2.42 -1.05 7.00
CA HIS A 119 -2.72 -2.35 7.56
C HIS A 119 -3.96 -2.99 6.90
N ASN A 120 -5.01 -2.21 6.65
CA ASN A 120 -6.23 -2.67 5.99
C ASN A 120 -6.02 -3.02 4.52
N ALA A 121 -5.20 -2.25 3.79
CA ALA A 121 -4.88 -2.50 2.39
C ALA A 121 -3.83 -3.61 2.17
N TRP A 122 -3.00 -3.90 3.19
CA TRP A 122 -1.87 -4.82 3.08
C TRP A 122 -2.24 -6.23 2.58
N PRO A 123 -3.32 -6.88 3.05
CA PRO A 123 -3.72 -8.19 2.55
C PRO A 123 -4.08 -8.17 1.05
N PHE A 124 -4.71 -7.08 0.59
CA PHE A 124 -5.11 -6.90 -0.80
C PHE A 124 -3.89 -6.70 -1.70
N TRP A 125 -2.93 -5.88 -1.25
CA TRP A 125 -1.65 -5.76 -1.93
C TRP A 125 -0.91 -7.10 -2.01
N ARG A 126 -0.84 -7.84 -0.90
CA ARG A 126 -0.16 -9.15 -0.87
C ARG A 126 -0.75 -10.10 -1.89
N GLU A 127 -2.06 -10.29 -1.87
CA GLU A 127 -2.74 -11.13 -2.87
C GLU A 127 -2.43 -10.66 -4.29
N HIS A 128 -2.60 -9.36 -4.55
CA HIS A 128 -2.39 -8.79 -5.87
C HIS A 128 -0.96 -9.03 -6.36
N ALA A 129 0.05 -8.75 -5.53
CA ALA A 129 1.45 -8.93 -5.89
C ALA A 129 1.79 -10.39 -6.19
N PHE A 130 1.31 -11.34 -5.37
CA PHE A 130 1.49 -12.77 -5.63
C PHE A 130 0.82 -13.21 -6.94
N ARG A 131 -0.42 -12.77 -7.17
CA ARG A 131 -1.18 -13.10 -8.38
C ARG A 131 -0.53 -12.49 -9.62
N SER A 132 -0.13 -11.23 -9.56
CA SER A 132 0.53 -10.49 -10.64
C SER A 132 1.88 -11.12 -11.00
N ALA A 133 2.69 -11.46 -10.00
CA ALA A 133 3.96 -12.14 -10.24
C ALA A 133 3.77 -13.52 -10.88
N ALA A 134 2.83 -14.32 -10.37
CA ALA A 134 2.53 -15.63 -10.94
C ALA A 134 2.04 -15.54 -12.39
N GLN A 135 1.14 -14.59 -12.69
CA GLN A 135 0.62 -14.36 -14.04
C GLN A 135 1.72 -13.89 -15.01
N ALA A 136 2.65 -13.06 -14.53
CA ALA A 136 3.77 -12.56 -15.32
C ALA A 136 4.97 -13.54 -15.36
N LYS A 137 4.84 -14.73 -14.76
CA LYS A 137 5.92 -15.71 -14.57
C LYS A 137 7.18 -15.11 -13.93
N LEU A 138 7.01 -14.13 -13.05
CA LEU A 138 8.08 -13.52 -12.29
C LEU A 138 8.44 -14.38 -11.06
N PRO A 139 9.65 -14.18 -10.49
CA PRO A 139 9.98 -14.63 -9.15
C PRO A 139 8.87 -14.40 -8.12
N THR A 140 8.61 -15.38 -7.26
CA THR A 140 7.62 -15.26 -6.18
C THR A 140 8.04 -14.15 -5.21
N PRO A 141 7.22 -13.10 -5.02
CA PRO A 141 7.58 -12.00 -4.12
C PRO A 141 7.67 -12.43 -2.65
N MET A 142 8.65 -11.89 -1.94
CA MET A 142 8.76 -12.00 -0.48
C MET A 142 8.09 -10.81 0.20
N ILE A 143 6.81 -10.95 0.56
CA ILE A 143 6.06 -9.90 1.25
C ILE A 143 5.80 -10.32 2.69
N SER A 144 6.51 -9.68 3.62
CA SER A 144 6.41 -9.93 5.05
C SER A 144 5.05 -9.52 5.63
N LEU A 145 4.77 -9.91 6.86
CA LEU A 145 3.67 -9.31 7.62
C LEU A 145 3.95 -7.81 7.78
N PHE A 146 2.89 -6.99 7.69
CA PHE A 146 3.03 -5.57 7.97
C PHE A 146 3.40 -5.43 9.45
N LYS A 147 4.56 -4.83 9.70
CA LYS A 147 4.98 -4.46 11.04
C LYS A 147 4.78 -2.95 11.15
N PRO A 148 3.99 -2.45 12.11
CA PRO A 148 4.04 -1.03 12.40
C PRO A 148 5.49 -0.66 12.72
N ALA A 149 5.96 0.49 12.22
CA ALA A 149 7.29 1.01 12.55
C ALA A 149 7.44 0.94 14.09
N SER A 150 8.34 0.09 14.54
CA SER A 150 8.58 -0.13 15.97
C SER A 150 9.33 1.08 16.52
N GLU A 151 8.92 1.52 17.71
CA GLU A 151 9.64 2.52 18.53
C GLU A 151 11.15 2.27 18.61
#